data_AF-A0A2V6CFS6-F1
#
_entry.id   AF-A0A2V6CFS6-F1
#
_cell.length_a   1.000
_cell.length_b   1.000
_cell.length_c   1.000
_cell.angle_alpha   90.00
_cell.angle_beta   90.00
_cell.angle_gamma   90.00
#
_symmetry.space_group_name_H-M   'P 1'
#
loop_
_entity.id
_entity.type
_entity.pdbx_description
1 polymer ?
#
loop_
_entity_poly.entity_id
_entity_poly.type
_entity_poly.pdbx_seq_one_letter_code
_entity_poly.pdbx_strand_id
1 'polypeptide(L)'
;MRPETRVFLRDCYDHTVQLMALVESYRDVLSGLMEIYLSSVSFRTNEIMRVLTVISSVFIPLTFITGVYGMNFVPAFNGRRLPLNMPELYHPLGYIGCLLFMLGVAIFQIVYFKKRGWL
;
A
#
# COMPACT_ATOMS: atom_id res chain seq x y z
N MET A 1 -20.92 49.16 -46.46
CA MET A 1 -21.70 48.44 -45.41
C MET A 1 -22.65 49.42 -44.75
N ARG A 2 -23.92 49.07 -44.54
CA ARG A 2 -24.86 49.92 -43.79
C ARG A 2 -24.39 50.00 -42.32
N PRO A 3 -24.53 51.16 -41.65
CA PRO A 3 -24.02 51.38 -40.29
C PRO A 3 -24.59 50.39 -39.26
N GLU A 4 -25.83 49.93 -39.45
CA GLU A 4 -26.47 48.95 -38.56
C GLU A 4 -25.81 47.56 -38.61
N THR A 5 -25.40 47.10 -39.80
CA THR A 5 -24.74 45.78 -39.97
C THR A 5 -23.39 45.72 -39.23
N ARG A 6 -22.70 46.86 -39.09
CA ARG A 6 -21.42 46.96 -38.37
C ARG A 6 -21.58 46.77 -36.87
N VAL A 7 -22.72 47.19 -36.30
CA VAL A 7 -23.02 47.04 -34.88
C VAL A 7 -23.29 45.57 -34.54
N PHE A 8 -24.11 44.88 -35.32
CA PHE A 8 -24.36 43.44 -35.14
C PHE A 8 -23.09 42.59 -35.29
N LEU A 9 -22.22 42.90 -36.27
CA LEU A 9 -20.95 42.19 -36.44
C LEU A 9 -20.00 42.41 -35.27
N ARG A 10 -19.98 43.61 -34.68
CA ARG A 10 -19.18 43.91 -33.50
C ARG A 10 -19.69 43.17 -32.28
N ASP A 11 -21.01 43.11 -32.09
CA ASP A 11 -21.62 42.38 -30.97
C ASP A 11 -21.32 40.88 -31.06
N CYS A 12 -21.43 40.28 -32.25
CA CYS A 12 -21.00 38.90 -32.48
C CYS A 12 -19.51 38.70 -32.16
N TYR A 13 -18.65 39.64 -32.58
CA TYR A 13 -17.23 39.58 -32.27
C TYR A 13 -16.97 39.61 -30.76
N ASP A 14 -17.59 40.54 -30.04
CA ASP A 14 -17.44 40.67 -28.59
C ASP A 14 -17.90 39.39 -27.86
N HIS A 15 -19.02 38.78 -28.29
CA HIS A 15 -19.48 37.48 -27.76
C HIS A 15 -18.50 36.35 -28.07
N THR A 16 -17.90 36.30 -29.27
CA THR A 16 -16.91 35.26 -29.60
C THR A 16 -15.66 35.37 -28.75
N VAL A 17 -15.20 36.59 -28.46
CA VAL A 17 -14.06 36.84 -27.57
C VAL A 17 -14.38 36.39 -26.15
N GLN A 18 -15.58 36.69 -25.66
CA GLN A 18 -16.02 36.25 -24.33
C GLN A 18 -16.13 34.72 -24.22
N LEU A 19 -16.68 34.05 -25.23
CA LEU A 19 -16.72 32.60 -25.30
C LEU A 19 -15.32 31.99 -25.32
N MET A 20 -14.38 32.60 -26.04
CA MET A 20 -13.00 32.13 -26.09
C MET A 20 -12.33 32.21 -24.71
N ALA A 21 -12.55 33.29 -23.96
CA ALA A 21 -12.06 33.43 -22.59
C ALA A 21 -12.68 32.39 -21.63
N LEU A 22 -13.97 32.10 -21.78
CA LEU A 22 -14.65 31.05 -21.00
C LEU A 22 -14.09 29.67 -21.32
N VAL A 23 -13.86 29.36 -22.59
CA VAL A 23 -13.27 28.08 -23.01
C VAL A 23 -11.87 27.91 -22.41
N GLU A 24 -11.04 28.95 -22.44
CA GLU A 24 -9.70 28.89 -21.84
C GLU A 24 -9.77 28.65 -20.33
N SER A 25 -10.65 29.38 -19.63
CA SER A 25 -10.89 29.16 -18.20
C SER A 25 -11.37 27.73 -17.89
N TYR A 26 -12.25 27.17 -18.70
CA TYR A 26 -12.68 25.78 -18.54
C TYR A 26 -11.54 24.78 -18.80
N ARG A 27 -10.63 25.06 -19.74
CA ARG A 27 -9.46 24.21 -19.95
C ARG A 27 -8.53 24.19 -18.74
N ASP A 28 -8.35 25.33 -18.08
CA ASP A 28 -7.56 25.42 -16.84
C ASP A 28 -8.22 24.62 -15.71
N VAL A 29 -9.54 24.78 -15.53
CA VAL A 29 -10.31 24.03 -14.52
C VAL A 29 -10.25 22.52 -14.79
N LEU A 30 -10.44 22.08 -16.03
CA LEU A 30 -10.37 20.67 -16.41
C LEU A 30 -8.97 20.08 -16.17
N SER A 31 -7.92 20.86 -16.42
CA SER A 31 -6.54 20.43 -16.15
C SER A 31 -6.33 20.24 -14.65
N GLY A 32 -6.80 21.19 -13.82
CA GLY A 32 -6.74 21.05 -12.36
C GLY A 32 -7.55 19.86 -11.83
N LEU A 33 -8.72 19.57 -12.42
CA LEU A 33 -9.52 18.39 -12.06
C LEU A 33 -8.79 17.09 -12.41
N MET A 34 -8.11 17.03 -13.56
CA MET A 34 -7.32 15.86 -13.93
C MET A 34 -6.17 15.63 -12.93
N GLU A 35 -5.47 16.68 -12.50
CA GLU A 35 -4.42 16.58 -11.49
C GLU A 35 -4.95 16.06 -10.15
N ILE A 36 -6.11 16.57 -9.69
CA ILE A 36 -6.76 16.10 -8.47
C ILE A 36 -7.18 14.63 -8.61
N TYR A 37 -7.72 14.23 -9.77
CA TYR A 37 -8.09 12.85 -10.05
C TYR A 37 -6.88 11.91 -9.98
N LEU A 38 -5.78 12.25 -10.67
CA LEU A 38 -4.55 11.47 -10.64
C LEU A 38 -3.95 11.39 -9.23
N SER A 39 -4.00 12.49 -8.46
CA SER A 39 -3.59 12.53 -7.06
C SER A 39 -4.44 11.57 -6.20
N SER A 40 -5.76 11.58 -6.40
CA SER A 40 -6.69 10.70 -5.67
C SER A 40 -6.47 9.22 -6.01
N VAL A 41 -6.22 8.89 -7.28
CA VAL A 41 -5.88 7.53 -7.72
C VAL A 41 -4.55 7.09 -7.11
N SER A 42 -3.55 7.97 -7.09
CA SER A 42 -2.25 7.69 -6.47
C SER A 42 -2.37 7.47 -4.97
N PHE A 43 -3.19 8.27 -4.28
CA PHE A 43 -3.48 8.10 -2.86
C PHE A 43 -4.10 6.74 -2.57
N ARG A 44 -5.13 6.34 -3.33
CA ARG A 44 -5.76 5.02 -3.19
C ARG A 44 -4.78 3.87 -3.46
N THR A 45 -3.92 4.03 -4.47
CA THR A 45 -2.90 3.01 -4.79
C THR A 45 -1.89 2.88 -3.65
N ASN A 46 -1.44 4.00 -3.07
CA ASN A 46 -0.55 4.01 -1.92
C ASN A 46 -1.19 3.36 -0.69
N GLU A 47 -2.49 3.58 -0.47
CA GLU A 47 -3.24 2.93 0.60
C GLU A 47 -3.29 1.40 0.41
N ILE A 48 -3.60 0.93 -0.80
CA ILE A 48 -3.60 -0.51 -1.14
C ILE A 48 -2.21 -1.12 -0.89
N MET A 49 -1.15 -0.47 -1.37
CA MET A 49 0.24 -0.94 -1.17
C MET A 49 0.64 -0.98 0.30
N ARG A 50 0.22 0.02 1.09
CA ARG A 50 0.44 0.08 2.53
C ARG A 50 -0.24 -1.10 3.24
N VAL A 51 -1.51 -1.38 2.93
CA VAL A 51 -2.23 -2.53 3.52
C VAL A 51 -1.55 -3.85 3.17
N LEU A 52 -1.21 -4.06 1.89
CA LEU A 52 -0.53 -5.29 1.45
C LEU A 52 0.83 -5.47 2.13
N THR A 53 1.58 -4.39 2.30
CA THR A 53 2.91 -4.41 2.94
C THR A 53 2.80 -4.72 4.43
N VAL A 54 1.82 -4.15 5.13
CA VAL A 54 1.57 -4.45 6.55
C VAL A 54 1.23 -5.92 6.73
N ILE A 55 0.33 -6.46 5.91
CA ILE A 55 -0.02 -7.90 5.94
C ILE A 55 1.23 -8.74 5.66
N SER A 56 1.94 -8.46 4.58
CA SER A 56 3.12 -9.24 4.17
C SER A 56 4.24 -9.19 5.20
N SER A 57 4.53 -8.02 5.78
CA SER A 57 5.55 -7.84 6.82
C SER A 57 5.29 -8.71 8.05
N VAL A 58 4.02 -8.89 8.42
CA VAL A 58 3.64 -9.76 9.55
C VAL A 58 3.78 -11.23 9.16
N PHE A 59 3.31 -11.62 7.96
CA PHE A 59 3.34 -13.02 7.54
C PHE A 59 4.73 -13.56 7.18
N ILE A 60 5.63 -12.76 6.62
CA ILE A 60 6.98 -13.20 6.22
C ILE A 60 7.78 -13.84 7.37
N PRO A 61 7.99 -13.17 8.53
CA PRO A 61 8.73 -13.76 9.64
C PRO A 61 7.98 -14.95 10.26
N LEU A 62 6.64 -14.89 10.34
CA LEU A 62 5.84 -16.02 10.82
C LEU A 62 6.02 -17.26 9.94
N THR A 63 5.95 -17.08 8.62
CA THR A 63 6.12 -18.14 7.62
C THR A 63 7.55 -18.66 7.61
N PHE A 64 8.54 -17.80 7.85
CA PHE A 64 9.93 -18.22 8.00
C PHE A 64 10.09 -19.15 9.21
N ILE A 65 9.53 -18.79 10.37
CA ILE A 65 9.63 -19.62 11.57
C ILE A 65 8.89 -20.96 11.36
N THR A 66 7.67 -20.96 10.83
CA THR A 66 6.96 -22.21 10.52
C THR A 66 7.66 -23.04 9.46
N GLY A 67 8.29 -22.40 8.47
CA GLY A 67 9.09 -23.06 7.45
C GLY A 67 10.32 -23.75 8.03
N VAL A 68 11.06 -23.07 8.90
CA VAL A 68 12.21 -23.65 9.62
C VAL A 68 11.75 -24.79 10.52
N TYR A 69 10.70 -24.63 11.32
CA TYR A 69 10.16 -25.70 12.18
C TYR A 69 9.47 -26.84 11.41
N GLY A 70 9.08 -26.61 10.15
CA GLY A 70 8.54 -27.62 9.25
C GLY A 70 9.60 -28.46 8.54
N MET A 71 10.90 -28.18 8.76
CA MET A 71 11.98 -28.98 8.21
C MET A 71 12.10 -30.34 8.93
N ASN A 72 12.40 -31.40 8.17
CA ASN A 72 12.56 -32.75 8.72
C ASN A 72 13.90 -32.88 9.49
N PHE A 73 13.92 -32.49 10.77
CA PHE A 73 15.09 -32.65 11.63
C PHE A 73 15.19 -34.10 12.14
N VAL A 74 16.36 -34.74 11.93
CA VAL A 74 16.58 -36.16 12.26
C VAL A 74 17.16 -36.28 13.68
N PRO A 75 16.46 -36.92 14.64
CA PRO A 75 16.88 -37.00 16.05
C PRO A 75 18.24 -37.66 16.29
N ALA A 76 18.63 -38.61 15.43
CA ALA A 76 19.88 -39.36 15.53
C ALA A 76 20.30 -39.87 14.14
N PHE A 77 21.56 -39.65 13.78
CA PHE A 77 22.16 -40.21 12.57
C PHE A 77 23.30 -41.14 13.01
N ASN A 78 23.27 -42.42 12.61
CA ASN A 78 24.25 -43.46 13.00
C ASN A 78 24.50 -43.57 14.51
N GLY A 79 23.43 -43.65 15.32
CA GLY A 79 23.53 -43.93 16.77
C GLY A 79 24.12 -42.80 17.64
N ARG A 80 24.50 -41.66 17.05
CA ARG A 80 24.90 -40.44 17.78
C ARG A 80 23.75 -39.44 17.74
N ARG A 81 23.30 -38.98 18.91
CA ARG A 81 22.41 -37.82 19.02
C ARG A 81 23.19 -36.61 18.55
N LEU A 82 22.73 -35.92 17.50
CA LEU A 82 23.31 -34.65 17.11
C LEU A 82 22.82 -33.59 18.11
N PRO A 83 23.69 -33.02 18.97
CA PRO A 83 23.25 -32.03 19.96
C PRO A 83 22.74 -30.73 19.30
N LEU A 84 23.15 -30.47 18.05
CA LEU A 84 22.71 -29.31 17.25
C LEU A 84 21.40 -29.56 16.47
N ASN A 85 20.85 -30.78 16.48
CA ASN A 85 19.59 -31.06 15.80
C ASN A 85 18.40 -30.65 16.71
N MET A 86 18.04 -29.37 16.64
CA MET A 86 16.91 -28.69 17.34
C MET A 86 16.49 -29.33 18.68
N PRO A 87 17.21 -29.03 19.78
CA PRO A 87 16.85 -29.54 21.10
C PRO A 87 15.48 -29.03 21.60
N GLU A 88 15.01 -27.85 21.16
CA GLU A 88 13.69 -27.33 21.57
C GLU A 88 12.51 -28.15 21.02
N LEU A 89 12.70 -28.92 19.93
CA LEU A 89 11.62 -29.69 19.30
C LEU A 89 11.18 -30.89 20.16
N TYR A 90 12.08 -31.42 20.99
CA TYR A 90 11.83 -32.58 21.86
C TYR A 90 11.37 -32.18 23.27
N HIS A 91 11.38 -30.88 23.59
CA HIS A 91 10.89 -30.39 24.88
C HIS A 91 9.36 -30.24 24.83
N PRO A 92 8.60 -30.75 25.82
CA PRO A 92 7.13 -30.70 25.81
C PRO A 92 6.56 -29.27 25.75
N LEU A 93 7.34 -28.26 26.17
CA LEU A 93 6.96 -26.84 26.09
C LEU A 93 7.51 -26.10 24.85
N GLY A 94 8.34 -26.74 24.02
CA GLY A 94 8.98 -26.08 22.87
C GLY A 94 7.99 -25.57 21.83
N TYR A 95 6.94 -26.35 21.55
CA TYR A 95 5.86 -25.95 20.66
C TYR A 95 5.08 -24.72 21.18
N ILE A 96 4.75 -24.71 22.48
CA ILE A 96 4.05 -23.60 23.13
C ILE A 96 4.93 -22.33 23.17
N GLY A 97 6.22 -22.48 23.49
CA GLY A 97 7.18 -21.37 23.49
C GLY A 97 7.35 -20.75 22.09
N CYS A 98 7.43 -21.57 21.05
CA CYS A 98 7.51 -21.11 19.66
C CYS A 98 6.25 -20.35 19.23
N LEU A 99 5.06 -20.85 19.59
CA LEU A 99 3.80 -20.14 19.34
C LEU A 99 3.73 -18.80 20.07
N LEU A 100 4.13 -18.74 21.34
CA LEU A 100 4.17 -17.49 22.09
C LEU A 100 5.16 -16.49 21.49
N PHE A 101 6.30 -16.97 20.99
CA PHE A 101 7.28 -16.13 20.30
C PHE A 101 6.73 -15.58 18.98
N MET A 102 6.13 -16.42 18.13
CA MET A 102 5.46 -16.00 16.90
C MET A 102 4.38 -14.94 17.18
N LEU A 103 3.55 -15.18 18.20
CA LEU A 103 2.47 -14.28 18.60
C LEU A 103 3.04 -12.95 19.13
N GLY A 104 4.13 -13.00 19.90
CA GLY A 104 4.87 -11.82 20.36
C GLY A 104 5.43 -10.99 19.21
N VAL A 105 6.04 -11.63 18.19
CA VAL A 105 6.54 -10.94 16.99
C VAL A 105 5.40 -10.29 16.21
N ALA A 106 4.27 -10.98 16.03
CA ALA A 106 3.10 -10.44 15.36
C ALA A 106 2.53 -9.22 16.10
N ILE A 107 2.35 -9.30 17.42
CA ILE A 107 1.87 -8.17 18.25
C ILE A 107 2.86 -7.01 18.17
N PHE A 108 4.16 -7.28 18.29
CA PHE A 108 5.20 -6.26 18.22
C PHE A 108 5.13 -5.49 16.90
N GLN A 109 5.01 -6.20 15.77
CA GLN A 109 4.88 -5.56 14.47
C GLN A 109 3.59 -4.73 14.35
N ILE A 110 2.44 -5.25 14.78
CA ILE A 110 1.16 -4.52 14.72
C ILE A 110 1.24 -3.24 15.56
N VAL A 111 1.79 -3.31 16.78
CA VAL A 111 1.97 -2.14 17.66
C VAL A 111 2.94 -1.14 17.04
N TYR A 112 4.03 -1.62 16.43
CA TYR A 112 5.00 -0.78 15.74
C TYR A 112 4.36 -0.02 14.57
N PHE A 113 3.61 -0.71 13.70
CA PHE A 113 2.93 -0.10 12.56
C PHE A 113 1.83 0.87 13.00
N LYS A 114 1.05 0.54 14.04
CA LYS A 114 0.05 1.45 14.62
C LYS A 114 0.70 2.71 15.20
N LYS A 115 1.80 2.60 15.94
CA LYS A 115 2.54 3.76 16.48
C LYS A 115 3.12 4.65 15.40
N ARG A 116 3.50 4.08 14.25
CA ARG A 116 4.04 4.82 13.11
C ARG A 116 2.96 5.54 12.30
N GLY A 117 1.66 5.33 12.59
CA GLY A 117 0.55 5.86 11.79
C GLY A 117 0.33 5.12 10.47
N TRP A 118 0.91 3.91 10.35
CA TRP A 118 0.78 3.03 9.19
C TRP A 118 -0.43 2.07 9.31
N LEU A 119 -1.12 2.11 10.44
CA LEU A 119 -2.41 1.46 10.70
C LEU A 119 -3.34 2.47 11.35
#